data_AF-A0A959R325-F1
#
_entry.id   AF-A0A959R325-F1
#
_cell.length_a   1.000
_cell.length_b   1.000
_cell.length_c   1.000
_cell.angle_alpha   90.00
_cell.angle_beta   90.00
_cell.angle_gamma   90.00
#
_symmetry.space_group_name_H-M   'P 1'
#
loop_
_entity.id
_entity.type
_entity.pdbx_description
1 polymer ?
#
loop_
_entity_poly.entity_id
_entity_poly.type
_entity_poly.pdbx_seq_one_letter_code
_entity_poly.pdbx_strand_id
1 'polypeptide(L)'
;LKEEAHIYSIKVDDLKRLMRHNYDLCDQVMSIFGNRLLRAENKLESLIFKDARTRIIEFIKDSVEKRGLRIGYEMLLKHSLTHQDIANITCTSRQTVTLVLNELRKSDLIYFNRGKILVRDMTKLS
;
A
#
# COMPACT_ATOMS: atom_id res chain seq x y z
N LEU A 1 10.93 -12.40 7.89
CA LEU A 1 12.34 -12.75 7.56
C LEU A 1 13.07 -11.45 7.28
N LYS A 2 14.29 -11.26 7.81
CA LYS A 2 15.20 -10.26 7.25
C LYS A 2 15.72 -10.89 5.95
N GLU A 3 15.24 -10.44 4.82
CA GLU A 3 15.76 -10.84 3.52
C GLU A 3 17.13 -10.20 3.31
N GLU A 4 18.06 -10.89 2.64
CA GLU A 4 19.34 -10.30 2.25
C GLU A 4 19.10 -9.11 1.32
N ALA A 5 19.68 -7.96 1.64
CA ALA A 5 19.52 -6.74 0.87
C ALA A 5 20.88 -6.21 0.42
N HIS A 6 21.04 -5.94 -0.88
CA HIS A 6 22.18 -5.24 -1.42
C HIS A 6 21.87 -3.75 -1.52
N ILE A 7 22.73 -2.91 -0.93
CA ILE A 7 22.58 -1.46 -0.95
C ILE A 7 23.66 -0.87 -1.86
N TYR A 8 23.24 -0.09 -2.85
CA TYR A 8 24.12 0.72 -3.67
C TYR A 8 24.02 2.17 -3.24
N SER A 9 25.15 2.87 -3.16
CA SER A 9 25.20 4.29 -2.82
C SER A 9 26.02 5.05 -3.87
N ILE A 10 25.57 6.27 -4.16
CA ILE A 10 26.25 7.21 -5.06
C ILE A 10 26.27 8.58 -4.40
N LYS A 11 27.36 9.33 -4.56
CA LYS A 11 27.40 10.72 -4.08
C LYS A 11 26.43 11.56 -4.91
N VAL A 12 25.77 12.51 -4.25
CA VAL A 12 24.83 13.41 -4.92
C VAL A 12 25.50 14.19 -6.05
N ASP A 13 26.76 14.60 -5.87
CA ASP A 13 27.51 15.33 -6.90
C ASP A 13 27.84 14.45 -8.11
N ASP A 14 28.13 13.17 -7.91
CA ASP A 14 28.38 12.23 -9.00
C ASP A 14 27.08 11.94 -9.77
N LEU A 15 25.96 11.76 -9.08
CA LEU A 15 24.64 11.63 -9.71
C LEU A 15 24.29 12.87 -10.54
N LYS A 16 24.50 14.07 -9.99
CA LYS A 16 24.28 15.34 -10.72
C LYS A 16 25.17 15.43 -11.96
N ARG A 17 26.43 14.99 -11.89
CA ARG A 17 27.34 14.95 -13.04
C ARG A 17 26.86 13.99 -14.12
N LEU A 18 26.39 12.80 -13.74
CA LEU A 18 25.82 11.83 -14.68
C LEU A 18 24.56 12.38 -15.35
N MET A 19 23.65 12.99 -14.59
CA MET A 19 22.40 13.58 -15.13
C MET A 19 22.66 14.70 -16.15
N ARG A 20 23.77 15.45 -16.02
CA ARG A 20 24.13 16.51 -16.98
C ARG A 20 24.52 15.97 -18.36
N HIS A 21 25.00 14.73 -18.44
CA HIS A 21 25.52 14.14 -19.68
C HIS A 21 24.63 12.99 -20.19
N ASN A 22 23.59 12.64 -19.45
CA ASN A 22 22.66 11.57 -19.81
C ASN A 22 21.22 12.07 -19.62
N TYR A 23 20.59 12.42 -20.75
CA TYR A 23 19.22 12.91 -20.77
C TYR A 23 18.21 11.87 -20.27
N ASP A 24 18.36 10.61 -20.67
CA ASP A 24 17.47 9.52 -20.26
C ASP A 24 17.48 9.31 -18.74
N LEU A 25 18.66 9.42 -18.11
CA LEU A 25 18.79 9.38 -16.66
C LEU A 25 18.06 10.57 -16.00
N CYS A 26 18.19 11.77 -16.58
CA CYS A 26 17.51 12.96 -16.08
C CYS A 26 15.98 12.82 -16.15
N ASP A 27 15.46 12.35 -17.29
CA ASP A 27 14.03 12.11 -17.50
C ASP A 27 13.48 11.07 -16.52
N GLN A 28 14.17 9.94 -16.33
CA GLN A 28 13.78 8.91 -15.35
C GLN A 28 13.75 9.46 -13.92
N VAL A 29 14.76 10.23 -13.52
CA VAL A 29 14.80 10.86 -12.18
C VAL A 29 13.65 11.85 -12.02
N MET A 30 13.36 12.66 -13.03
CA MET A 30 12.25 13.61 -12.99
C MET A 30 10.90 12.89 -12.90
N SER A 31 10.72 11.81 -13.66
CA SER A 31 9.54 10.94 -13.59
C SER A 31 9.37 10.33 -12.19
N ILE A 32 10.44 9.91 -11.53
CA ILE A 32 10.39 9.42 -10.14
C ILE A 32 9.88 10.51 -9.20
N PHE A 33 10.37 11.75 -9.33
CA PHE A 33 9.91 12.87 -8.51
C PHE A 33 8.46 13.23 -8.79
N GLY A 34 8.05 13.31 -10.06
CA GLY A 34 6.65 13.58 -10.44
C GLY A 34 5.69 12.54 -9.90
N ASN A 35 6.03 11.25 -10.05
CA ASN A 35 5.25 10.16 -9.48
C ASN A 35 5.17 10.22 -7.95
N ARG A 36 6.25 10.63 -7.28
CA ARG A 36 6.25 10.79 -5.82
C ARG A 36 5.36 11.96 -5.37
N LEU A 37 5.34 13.05 -6.14
CA LEU A 37 4.47 14.20 -5.89
C LEU A 37 2.99 13.82 -6.05
N LEU A 38 2.62 13.21 -7.17
CA LEU A 38 1.24 12.73 -7.43
C LEU A 38 0.75 11.78 -6.32
N ARG A 39 1.61 10.89 -5.83
CA ARG A 39 1.28 9.99 -4.71
C ARG A 39 1.00 10.75 -3.41
N ALA A 40 1.72 11.85 -3.16
CA ALA A 40 1.50 12.68 -1.98
C ALA A 40 0.18 13.45 -2.09
N GLU A 41 -0.13 14.01 -3.26
CA GLU A 41 -1.40 14.69 -3.54
C GLU A 41 -2.59 13.74 -3.38
N ASN A 42 -2.56 12.56 -3.99
CA ASN A 42 -3.62 11.54 -3.85
C ASN A 42 -3.80 11.12 -2.38
N LYS A 43 -2.71 11.09 -1.60
CA LYS A 43 -2.77 10.75 -0.18
C LYS A 43 -3.40 11.88 0.65
N LEU A 44 -3.14 13.14 0.31
CA LEU A 44 -3.81 14.30 0.91
C LEU A 44 -5.29 14.34 0.55
N GLU A 45 -5.64 14.12 -0.71
CA GLU A 45 -7.02 14.02 -1.17
C GLU A 45 -7.76 12.92 -0.39
N SER A 46 -7.18 11.71 -0.32
CA SER A 46 -7.73 10.60 0.46
C SER A 46 -7.96 10.96 1.94
N LEU A 47 -7.04 11.72 2.55
CA LEU A 47 -7.18 12.18 3.93
C LEU A 47 -8.30 13.21 4.13
N ILE A 48 -8.54 14.07 3.14
CA ILE A 48 -9.55 15.14 3.19
C ILE A 48 -10.95 14.58 2.91
N PHE A 49 -11.08 13.73 1.88
CA PHE A 49 -12.37 13.31 1.36
C PHE A 49 -12.84 11.95 1.89
N LYS A 50 -11.97 11.13 2.47
CA LYS A 50 -12.31 9.76 2.90
C LYS A 50 -12.11 9.56 4.39
N ASP A 51 -13.09 8.90 4.99
CA ASP A 51 -13.00 8.47 6.38
C ASP A 51 -11.97 7.34 6.56
N ALA A 52 -11.62 7.06 7.82
CA ALA A 52 -10.61 6.05 8.14
C ALA A 52 -11.01 4.65 7.63
N ARG A 53 -12.30 4.31 7.70
CA ARG A 53 -12.83 3.02 7.26
C ARG A 53 -12.64 2.83 5.77
N THR A 54 -13.02 3.81 4.95
CA THR A 54 -12.86 3.79 3.49
C THR A 54 -11.39 3.61 3.12
N ARG A 55 -10.48 4.36 3.73
CA ARG A 55 -9.03 4.24 3.47
C ARG A 55 -8.48 2.85 3.77
N ILE A 56 -8.95 2.19 4.82
CA ILE A 56 -8.55 0.82 5.17
C ILE A 56 -9.09 -0.19 4.14
N ILE A 57 -10.33 -0.02 3.70
CA ILE A 57 -10.95 -0.88 2.69
C ILE A 57 -10.26 -0.75 1.34
N GLU A 58 -9.98 0.46 0.89
CA GLU A 58 -9.22 0.72 -0.34
C GLU A 58 -7.82 0.11 -0.26
N PHE A 59 -7.14 0.24 0.88
CA PHE A 59 -5.85 -0.43 1.09
C PHE A 59 -5.94 -1.95 0.91
N ILE A 60 -6.98 -2.59 1.43
CA ILE A 60 -7.20 -4.03 1.27
C ILE A 60 -7.44 -4.37 -0.21
N LYS A 61 -8.33 -3.62 -0.88
CA LYS A 61 -8.64 -3.82 -2.30
C LYS A 61 -7.41 -3.69 -3.18
N ASP A 62 -6.67 -2.59 -3.05
CA ASP A 62 -5.44 -2.33 -3.79
C ASP A 62 -4.39 -3.43 -3.54
N SER A 63 -4.28 -3.89 -2.29
CA SER A 63 -3.31 -4.93 -1.93
C SER A 63 -3.67 -6.28 -2.56
N VAL A 64 -4.97 -6.60 -2.60
CA VAL A 64 -5.50 -7.81 -3.23
C VAL A 64 -5.38 -7.74 -4.75
N GLU A 65 -5.65 -6.59 -5.36
CA GLU A 65 -5.51 -6.44 -6.81
C GLU A 65 -4.04 -6.60 -7.26
N LYS A 66 -3.09 -6.07 -6.48
CA LYS A 66 -1.66 -6.13 -6.82
C LYS A 66 -1.00 -7.49 -6.53
N ARG A 67 -1.44 -8.19 -5.48
CA ARG A 67 -0.73 -9.37 -4.93
C ARG A 67 -1.64 -10.51 -4.47
N GLY A 68 -2.95 -10.39 -4.69
CA GLY A 68 -3.91 -11.40 -4.29
C GLY A 68 -3.85 -12.64 -5.18
N LEU A 69 -4.24 -13.77 -4.60
CA LEU A 69 -4.39 -15.04 -5.29
C LEU A 69 -5.86 -15.42 -5.26
N ARG A 70 -6.44 -15.71 -6.43
CA ARG A 70 -7.83 -16.17 -6.52
C ARG A 70 -7.94 -17.59 -5.98
N ILE A 71 -8.88 -17.83 -5.07
CA ILE A 71 -9.20 -19.16 -4.52
C ILE A 71 -10.71 -19.37 -4.68
N GLY A 72 -11.09 -20.10 -5.73
CA GLY A 72 -12.50 -20.24 -6.11
C GLY A 72 -13.11 -18.88 -6.48
N TYR A 73 -14.09 -18.45 -5.69
CA TYR A 73 -14.77 -17.15 -5.84
C TYR A 73 -14.17 -16.03 -4.97
N GLU A 74 -13.21 -16.35 -4.11
CA GLU A 74 -12.64 -15.44 -3.13
C GLU A 74 -11.21 -15.02 -3.50
N MET A 75 -10.70 -13.98 -2.85
CA MET A 75 -9.35 -13.47 -3.07
C MET A 75 -8.51 -13.55 -1.79
N LEU A 76 -7.39 -14.28 -1.83
CA LEU A 76 -6.46 -14.41 -0.72
C LEU A 76 -5.25 -13.47 -0.89
N LEU A 77 -5.06 -12.56 0.06
CA LEU A 77 -3.84 -11.78 0.21
C LEU A 77 -2.97 -12.40 1.32
N LYS A 78 -1.75 -12.81 0.98
CA LYS A 78 -0.69 -13.15 1.95
C LYS A 78 0.18 -11.92 2.19
N HIS A 79 0.46 -11.57 3.45
CA HIS A 79 1.28 -10.42 3.82
C HIS A 79 2.04 -10.64 5.14
N SER A 80 3.01 -9.77 5.43
CA SER A 80 3.75 -9.74 6.70
C SER A 80 3.39 -8.55 7.60
N LEU A 81 2.46 -7.69 7.14
CA LEU A 81 2.05 -6.47 7.82
C LEU A 81 1.31 -6.74 9.14
N THR A 82 1.70 -6.01 10.18
CA THR A 82 0.96 -5.90 11.44
C THR A 82 -0.20 -4.89 11.31
N HIS A 83 -1.12 -4.86 12.28
CA HIS A 83 -2.16 -3.82 12.30
C HIS A 83 -1.56 -2.42 12.46
N GLN A 84 -0.37 -2.29 13.06
CA GLN A 84 0.33 -1.00 13.13
C GLN A 84 0.89 -0.58 11.77
N ASP A 85 1.41 -1.53 10.99
CA ASP A 85 1.91 -1.23 9.65
C ASP A 85 0.77 -0.77 8.73
N ILE A 86 -0.38 -1.44 8.80
CA ILE A 86 -1.60 -1.04 8.08
C ILE A 86 -2.02 0.37 8.54
N ALA A 87 -2.03 0.64 9.85
CA ALA A 87 -2.38 1.94 10.40
C ALA A 87 -1.45 3.06 9.87
N ASN A 88 -0.14 2.80 9.80
CA ASN A 88 0.83 3.73 9.25
C ASN A 88 0.61 3.99 7.76
N ILE A 89 0.28 2.94 6.99
CA ILE A 89 -0.01 3.06 5.55
C ILE A 89 -1.28 3.89 5.33
N THR A 90 -2.34 3.57 6.06
CA THR A 90 -3.66 4.21 5.92
C THR A 90 -3.76 5.54 6.66
N CYS A 91 -2.74 5.96 7.39
CA CYS A 91 -2.74 7.16 8.25
C CYS A 91 -3.92 7.15 9.25
N THR A 92 -4.01 6.08 10.02
CA THR A 92 -5.02 5.86 11.07
C THR A 92 -4.32 5.34 12.34
N SER A 93 -5.09 5.05 13.39
CA SER A 93 -4.57 4.37 14.57
C SER A 93 -4.68 2.85 14.42
N ARG A 94 -3.81 2.10 15.13
CA ARG A 94 -3.92 0.63 15.23
C ARG A 94 -5.28 0.18 15.78
N GLN A 95 -5.87 0.96 16.69
CA GLN A 95 -7.20 0.68 17.24
C GLN A 95 -8.26 0.78 16.15
N THR A 96 -8.22 1.84 15.33
CA THR A 96 -9.13 2.03 14.19
C THR A 96 -9.03 0.88 13.19
N VAL A 97 -7.81 0.47 12.82
CA VAL A 97 -7.60 -0.70 11.93
C VAL A 97 -8.20 -1.97 12.55
N THR A 98 -7.95 -2.20 13.82
CA THR A 98 -8.47 -3.39 14.52
C THR A 98 -9.99 -3.40 14.56
N LEU A 99 -10.61 -2.25 14.80
CA LEU A 99 -12.06 -2.09 14.81
C LEU A 99 -12.65 -2.38 13.41
N VAL A 100 -12.14 -1.72 12.37
CA VAL A 100 -12.62 -1.89 10.98
C VAL A 100 -12.45 -3.34 10.50
N LEU A 101 -11.29 -3.97 10.72
CA LEU A 101 -11.08 -5.37 10.32
C LEU A 101 -12.06 -6.33 11.02
N ASN A 102 -12.34 -6.10 12.31
CA ASN A 102 -13.31 -6.91 13.04
C ASN A 102 -14.75 -6.66 12.59
N GLU A 103 -15.12 -5.44 12.25
CA GLU A 103 -16.42 -5.13 11.66
C GLU A 103 -16.61 -5.85 10.33
N LEU A 104 -15.64 -5.73 9.41
CA LEU A 104 -15.67 -6.42 8.12
C LEU A 104 -15.76 -7.94 8.28
N ARG A 105 -15.10 -8.50 9.30
CA ARG A 105 -15.20 -9.92 9.64
C ARG A 105 -16.57 -10.30 10.20
N LYS A 106 -17.16 -9.48 11.08
CA LYS A 106 -18.50 -9.70 11.63
C LYS A 106 -19.58 -9.63 10.54
N SER A 107 -19.38 -8.79 9.52
CA SER A 107 -20.24 -8.69 8.35
C SER A 107 -19.97 -9.77 7.28
N ASP A 108 -19.10 -10.75 7.56
CA ASP A 108 -18.68 -11.81 6.62
C ASP A 108 -18.23 -11.27 5.25
N LEU A 109 -17.57 -10.10 5.23
CA LEU A 109 -16.95 -9.56 4.02
C LEU A 109 -15.52 -10.05 3.86
N ILE A 110 -14.84 -10.29 4.98
CA ILE A 110 -13.47 -10.82 5.02
C ILE A 110 -13.32 -11.86 6.12
N TYR A 111 -12.34 -12.74 5.94
CA TYR A 111 -11.69 -13.45 7.04
C TYR A 111 -10.24 -12.97 7.12
N PHE A 112 -9.68 -12.83 8.33
CA PHE A 112 -8.27 -12.48 8.50
C PHE A 112 -7.64 -13.22 9.66
N ASN A 113 -6.33 -13.47 9.53
CA ASN A 113 -5.46 -13.96 10.60
C ASN A 113 -4.07 -13.34 10.46
N ARG A 114 -3.10 -13.80 11.26
CA ARG A 114 -1.73 -13.29 11.20
C ARG A 114 -1.12 -13.57 9.82
N GLY A 115 -1.05 -12.52 8.99
CA GLY A 115 -0.40 -12.53 7.69
C GLY A 115 -1.27 -12.99 6.51
N LYS A 116 -2.58 -13.12 6.69
CA LYS A 116 -3.52 -13.39 5.59
C LYS A 116 -4.81 -12.62 5.75
N ILE A 117 -5.32 -12.12 4.63
CA ILE A 117 -6.67 -11.57 4.50
C ILE A 117 -7.33 -12.31 3.33
N LEU A 118 -8.49 -12.90 3.57
CA LEU A 118 -9.33 -13.55 2.57
C LEU A 118 -10.56 -12.69 2.37
N VAL A 119 -10.70 -12.11 1.18
CA VAL A 119 -11.84 -11.29 0.80
C VAL A 119 -12.88 -12.17 0.13
N ARG A 120 -14.10 -12.20 0.69
CA ARG A 120 -15.20 -13.04 0.21
C ARG A 120 -15.70 -12.60 -1.16
N ASP A 121 -15.94 -11.31 -1.31
CA ASP A 121 -16.45 -10.70 -2.53
C ASP A 121 -15.89 -9.27 -2.67
N MET A 122 -15.10 -9.05 -3.72
CA MET A 122 -14.47 -7.74 -3.99
C MET A 122 -15.49 -6.65 -4.30
N THR A 123 -16.67 -7.00 -4.81
CA THR A 123 -17.73 -6.05 -5.19
C THR A 123 -18.49 -5.55 -3.97
N LYS A 124 -18.66 -6.40 -2.96
CA LYS A 124 -19.40 -6.08 -1.71
C LYS A 124 -18.54 -5.40 -0.65
N LEU A 125 -17.22 -5.40 -0.81
CA LEU A 125 -16.33 -4.76 0.14
C LEU A 125 -16.42 -3.22 -0.02
N SER A 126 -17.27 -2.55 0.75
CA SER A 126 -17.47 -1.09 0.71
C SER A 126 -17.36 -0.48 2.09
#